data_AF-A0A538AS44-F1
#
_entry.id   AF-A0A538AS44-F1
#
_cell.length_a   1.000
_cell.length_b   1.000
_cell.length_c   1.000
_cell.angle_alpha   90.00
_cell.angle_beta   90.00
_cell.angle_gamma   90.00
#
_symmetry.space_group_name_H-M   'P 1'
#
loop_
_entity.id
_entity.type
_entity.pdbx_description
1 polymer ?
#
loop_
_entity_poly.entity_id
_entity_poly.type
_entity_poly.pdbx_seq_one_letter_code
_entity_poly.pdbx_strand_id
1 'polypeptide(L)'
;VVGQNIARQTYLAADDYPTLRALGVSRAQLFWLSLVRSGMVVVAGIVLAVPIAYLLSAFTPIGLARRAEISPGFSFDALILLGGAGALMLLLSARAGVSALRAARSRGSGELDAGERASVVAESLARAGVSPSAVSGVRLAFEPGHGRTAVPVRSTMIGSIVALAALVTALVFGFSLNHLARTPVLAGWNWDLAIGNPHSGDVRAQYDRILRADPDVAAFSATTMGGGPIASHDIIVAGIEPVVGSILPPFLQGRMPSAPNEIAFGGIELRRLRKKVGDTITNPRLRASLHIVRHRS
;
A
#
# COMPACT_ATOMS: atom_id res chain seq x y z
N VAL A 1 -19.31 -7.13 -15.30
CA VAL A 1 -19.89 -7.76 -16.51
C VAL A 1 -19.85 -9.29 -16.44
N VAL A 2 -18.69 -9.95 -16.24
CA VAL A 2 -18.58 -11.43 -16.11
C VAL A 2 -19.43 -12.01 -14.96
N GLY A 3 -19.47 -11.34 -13.80
CA GLY A 3 -20.32 -11.78 -12.67
C GLY A 3 -21.82 -11.78 -12.95
N GLN A 4 -22.28 -10.94 -13.89
CA GLN A 4 -23.70 -10.87 -14.28
C GLN A 4 -24.08 -12.04 -15.20
N ASN A 5 -23.16 -12.48 -16.07
CA ASN A 5 -23.36 -13.64 -16.95
C ASN A 5 -23.33 -14.96 -16.16
N ILE A 6 -22.45 -15.07 -15.15
CA ILE A 6 -22.40 -16.23 -14.26
C ILE A 6 -23.70 -16.35 -13.46
N ALA A 7 -24.27 -15.25 -12.95
CA ALA A 7 -25.56 -15.26 -12.26
C ALA A 7 -26.70 -15.76 -13.15
N ARG A 8 -26.69 -15.41 -14.44
CA ARG A 8 -27.68 -15.86 -15.43
C ARG A 8 -27.56 -17.36 -15.74
N GLN A 9 -26.33 -17.88 -15.83
CA GLN A 9 -26.10 -19.33 -15.96
C GLN A 9 -26.40 -20.11 -14.67
N THR A 10 -26.39 -19.47 -13.50
CA THR A 10 -26.79 -20.13 -12.24
C THR A 10 -28.29 -20.23 -12.14
N TYR A 11 -28.99 -19.27 -12.75
CA TYR A 11 -30.44 -19.20 -12.85
C TYR A 11 -31.02 -20.34 -13.71
N LEU A 12 -30.43 -20.64 -14.87
CA LEU A 12 -30.86 -21.76 -15.71
C LEU A 12 -30.65 -23.13 -15.05
N ALA A 13 -29.63 -23.27 -14.20
CA ALA A 13 -29.41 -24.49 -13.43
C ALA A 13 -30.24 -24.53 -12.13
N ALA A 14 -30.79 -23.39 -11.68
CA ALA A 14 -31.56 -23.26 -10.44
C ALA A 14 -32.99 -23.80 -10.57
N ASP A 15 -33.53 -23.86 -11.78
CA ASP A 15 -34.89 -24.34 -12.07
C ASP A 15 -35.07 -25.85 -11.85
N ASP A 16 -33.99 -26.64 -11.86
CA ASP A 16 -34.05 -28.10 -11.66
C ASP A 16 -34.00 -28.53 -10.19
N TYR A 17 -33.61 -27.65 -9.26
CA TYR A 17 -33.40 -28.02 -7.86
C TYR A 17 -34.65 -28.41 -7.05
N PRO A 18 -35.84 -27.81 -7.26
CA PRO A 18 -37.08 -28.26 -6.64
C PRO A 18 -37.47 -29.67 -7.14
N THR A 19 -37.29 -29.93 -8.43
CA THR A 19 -37.54 -31.22 -9.10
C THR A 19 -36.56 -32.29 -8.62
N LEU A 20 -35.27 -31.95 -8.47
CA LEU A 20 -34.23 -32.81 -7.91
C LEU A 20 -34.45 -33.11 -6.42
N ARG A 21 -35.04 -32.18 -5.65
CA ARG A 21 -35.44 -32.44 -4.26
C ARG A 21 -36.65 -33.34 -4.15
N ALA A 22 -37.62 -33.23 -5.07
CA ALA A 22 -38.73 -34.17 -5.17
C ALA A 22 -38.23 -35.59 -5.54
N LEU A 23 -37.05 -35.69 -6.16
CA LEU A 23 -36.32 -36.94 -6.45
C LEU A 23 -35.37 -37.42 -5.32
N GLY A 24 -35.31 -36.73 -4.17
CA GLY A 24 -34.56 -37.19 -2.99
C GLY A 24 -33.11 -36.69 -2.83
N VAL A 25 -32.69 -35.67 -3.59
CA VAL A 25 -31.30 -35.13 -3.50
C VAL A 25 -31.01 -34.47 -2.14
N SER A 26 -29.92 -34.90 -1.50
CA SER A 26 -29.54 -34.51 -0.14
C SER A 26 -28.91 -33.11 -0.06
N ARG A 27 -28.98 -32.47 1.11
CA ARG A 27 -28.35 -31.15 1.37
C ARG A 27 -26.85 -31.14 1.10
N ALA A 28 -26.17 -32.28 1.25
CA ALA A 28 -24.75 -32.44 0.96
C ALA A 28 -24.46 -32.38 -0.56
N GLN A 29 -25.33 -32.95 -1.39
CA GLN A 29 -25.19 -32.91 -2.86
C GLN A 29 -25.38 -31.49 -3.42
N LEU A 30 -26.31 -30.72 -2.85
CA LEU A 30 -26.52 -29.31 -3.20
C LEU A 30 -25.32 -28.42 -2.84
N PHE A 31 -24.70 -28.70 -1.69
CA PHE A 31 -23.48 -28.03 -1.25
C PHE A 31 -22.30 -28.34 -2.17
N TRP A 32 -22.10 -29.62 -2.52
CA TRP A 32 -21.06 -30.05 -3.45
C TRP A 32 -21.22 -29.42 -4.83
N LEU A 33 -22.44 -29.35 -5.36
CA LEU A 33 -22.70 -28.75 -6.67
C LEU A 33 -22.39 -27.24 -6.70
N SER A 34 -22.72 -26.52 -5.62
CA SER A 34 -22.38 -25.10 -5.46
C SER A 34 -20.87 -24.87 -5.29
N LEU A 35 -20.19 -25.78 -4.60
CA LEU A 35 -18.75 -25.74 -4.36
C LEU A 35 -17.96 -26.02 -5.64
N VAL A 36 -18.35 -27.03 -6.42
CA VAL A 36 -17.74 -27.37 -7.71
C VAL A 36 -17.85 -26.19 -8.67
N ARG A 37 -19.05 -25.60 -8.80
CA ARG A 37 -19.28 -24.45 -9.68
C ARG A 37 -18.43 -23.24 -9.29
N SER A 38 -18.38 -22.91 -7.99
CA SER A 38 -17.57 -21.79 -7.48
C SER A 38 -16.08 -22.06 -7.66
N GLY A 39 -15.65 -23.31 -7.44
CA GLY A 39 -14.29 -23.78 -7.65
C GLY A 39 -13.83 -23.59 -9.10
N MET A 40 -14.68 -23.93 -10.08
CA MET A 40 -14.34 -23.73 -11.50
C MET A 40 -14.07 -22.26 -11.85
N VAL A 41 -14.84 -21.32 -11.30
CA VAL A 41 -14.64 -19.89 -11.53
C VAL A 41 -13.34 -19.40 -10.89
N VAL A 42 -13.02 -19.86 -9.67
CA VAL A 42 -11.78 -19.51 -8.97
C VAL A 42 -10.57 -20.08 -9.72
N VAL A 43 -10.63 -21.33 -10.16
CA VAL A 43 -9.56 -21.98 -10.93
C VAL A 43 -9.34 -21.24 -12.25
N ALA A 44 -10.39 -20.94 -13.00
CA ALA A 44 -10.27 -20.17 -14.25
C ALA A 44 -9.65 -18.78 -14.02
N GLY A 45 -10.04 -18.10 -12.93
CA GLY A 45 -9.46 -16.81 -12.54
C GLY A 45 -7.97 -16.90 -12.22
N ILE A 46 -7.54 -17.92 -11.48
CA ILE A 46 -6.13 -18.13 -11.12
C ILE A 46 -5.29 -18.51 -12.34
N VAL A 47 -5.80 -19.39 -13.19
CA VAL A 47 -5.15 -19.80 -14.44
C VAL A 47 -4.91 -18.60 -15.35
N LEU A 48 -5.76 -17.57 -15.32
CA LEU A 48 -5.54 -16.33 -16.06
C LEU A 48 -4.63 -15.35 -15.30
N ALA A 49 -4.76 -15.26 -13.97
CA ALA A 49 -4.01 -14.32 -13.15
C ALA A 49 -2.51 -14.63 -13.11
N VAL A 50 -2.11 -15.91 -13.06
CA VAL A 50 -0.71 -16.34 -13.00
C VAL A 50 0.09 -15.90 -14.24
N PRO A 51 -0.36 -16.17 -15.49
CA PRO A 51 0.29 -15.66 -16.70
C PRO A 51 0.34 -14.13 -16.76
N ILE A 52 -0.74 -13.44 -16.38
CA ILE A 52 -0.77 -11.98 -16.37
C ILE A 52 0.27 -11.44 -15.37
N ALA A 53 0.33 -12.00 -14.16
CA ALA A 53 1.32 -11.62 -13.16
C ALA A 53 2.75 -11.88 -13.64
N TYR A 54 3.01 -13.03 -14.27
CA TYR A 54 4.31 -13.35 -14.85
C TYR A 54 4.70 -12.38 -15.96
N LEU A 55 3.78 -12.05 -16.88
CA LEU A 55 4.02 -11.06 -17.94
C LEU A 55 4.27 -9.66 -17.38
N LEU A 56 3.55 -9.29 -16.31
CA LEU A 56 3.74 -8.02 -15.63
C LEU A 56 5.05 -7.97 -14.82
N SER A 57 5.63 -9.11 -14.44
CA SER A 57 6.91 -9.16 -13.70
C SER A 57 8.06 -8.51 -14.45
N ALA A 58 8.05 -8.52 -15.79
CA ALA A 58 9.08 -7.85 -16.61
C ALA A 58 9.12 -6.32 -16.42
N PHE A 59 8.03 -5.73 -15.93
CA PHE A 59 7.94 -4.30 -15.59
C PHE A 59 8.40 -4.00 -14.16
N THR A 60 8.73 -5.04 -13.39
CA THR A 60 9.41 -4.92 -12.09
C THR A 60 10.88 -5.29 -12.25
N PRO A 61 11.84 -4.67 -11.53
CA PRO A 61 11.73 -3.54 -10.61
C PRO A 61 11.51 -2.19 -11.32
N ILE A 62 10.96 -1.21 -10.62
CA ILE A 62 10.68 0.15 -11.15
C ILE A 62 11.71 1.14 -10.60
N GLY A 63 12.12 2.13 -11.40
CA GLY A 63 12.99 3.23 -10.93
C GLY A 63 14.45 2.83 -10.70
N LEU A 64 15.06 3.35 -9.62
CA LEU A 64 16.48 3.13 -9.29
C LEU A 64 16.82 1.66 -9.07
N ALA A 65 15.89 0.88 -8.50
CA ALA A 65 16.05 -0.55 -8.33
C ALA A 65 16.29 -1.27 -9.67
N ARG A 66 15.68 -0.81 -10.77
CA ARG A 66 15.90 -1.38 -12.11
C ARG A 66 17.31 -1.13 -12.64
N ARG A 67 17.96 -0.05 -12.21
CA ARG A 67 19.33 0.28 -12.61
C ARG A 67 20.37 -0.47 -11.79
N ALA A 68 20.02 -0.81 -10.54
CA ALA A 68 20.84 -1.65 -9.68
C ALA A 68 20.65 -3.16 -9.96
N GLU A 69 19.57 -3.53 -10.64
CA GLU A 69 19.27 -4.91 -11.01
C GLU A 69 20.23 -5.40 -12.08
N ILE A 70 20.98 -6.45 -11.74
CA ILE A 70 22.01 -7.03 -12.62
C ILE A 70 21.35 -7.81 -13.77
N SER A 71 20.18 -8.39 -13.54
CA SER A 71 19.44 -9.16 -14.54
C SER A 71 17.95 -8.75 -14.61
N PRO A 72 17.63 -7.62 -15.26
CA PRO A 72 16.25 -7.20 -15.47
C PRO A 72 15.54 -8.16 -16.44
N GLY A 73 14.34 -8.63 -16.12
CA GLY A 73 13.60 -9.54 -16.97
C GLY A 73 12.43 -10.22 -16.27
N PHE A 74 11.99 -11.36 -16.82
CA PHE A 74 10.95 -12.17 -16.18
C PHE A 74 11.53 -12.89 -14.98
N SER A 75 10.96 -12.64 -13.79
CA SER A 75 11.31 -13.37 -12.58
C SER A 75 10.17 -14.32 -12.21
N PHE A 76 10.47 -15.62 -12.19
CA PHE A 76 9.54 -16.63 -11.71
C PHE A 76 9.93 -17.05 -10.30
N ASP A 77 9.48 -16.27 -9.31
CA ASP A 77 9.51 -16.73 -7.92
C ASP A 77 8.27 -17.60 -7.68
N ALA A 78 8.47 -18.92 -7.75
CA ALA A 78 7.42 -19.90 -7.56
C ALA A 78 6.74 -19.75 -6.19
N LEU A 79 7.48 -19.35 -5.15
CA LEU A 79 6.94 -19.20 -3.81
C LEU A 79 6.00 -17.99 -3.72
N ILE A 80 6.38 -16.87 -4.35
CA ILE A 80 5.54 -15.67 -4.40
C ILE A 80 4.33 -15.88 -5.31
N LEU A 81 4.52 -16.41 -6.52
CA LEU A 81 3.43 -16.61 -7.47
C LEU A 81 2.45 -17.70 -7.02
N LEU A 82 2.94 -18.89 -6.65
CA LEU A 82 2.07 -20.00 -6.22
C LEU A 82 1.53 -19.76 -4.82
N GLY A 83 2.32 -19.18 -3.92
CA GLY A 83 1.86 -18.79 -2.58
C GLY A 83 0.77 -17.72 -2.64
N GLY A 84 0.95 -16.69 -3.47
CA GLY A 84 -0.05 -15.66 -3.73
C GLY A 84 -1.32 -16.22 -4.37
N ALA A 85 -1.18 -17.09 -5.38
CA ALA A 85 -2.31 -17.79 -6.01
C ALA A 85 -3.07 -18.68 -5.00
N GLY A 86 -2.34 -19.43 -4.17
CA GLY A 86 -2.91 -20.28 -3.12
C GLY A 86 -3.66 -19.47 -2.06
N ALA A 87 -3.07 -18.36 -1.61
CA ALA A 87 -3.73 -17.44 -0.68
C ALA A 87 -5.01 -16.85 -1.28
N LEU A 88 -4.99 -16.45 -2.55
CA LEU A 88 -6.17 -15.95 -3.26
C LEU A 88 -7.24 -17.03 -3.39
N MET A 89 -6.84 -18.27 -3.71
CA MET A 89 -7.73 -19.42 -3.81
C MET A 89 -8.43 -19.69 -2.49
N LEU A 90 -7.68 -19.71 -1.39
CA LEU A 90 -8.20 -19.88 -0.03
C LEU A 90 -9.20 -18.78 0.32
N LEU A 91 -8.87 -17.52 0.04
CA LEU A 91 -9.70 -16.37 0.38
C LEU A 91 -11.03 -16.37 -0.40
N LEU A 92 -10.97 -16.67 -1.70
CA LEU A 92 -12.14 -16.76 -2.55
C LEU A 92 -13.02 -17.97 -2.19
N SER A 93 -12.40 -19.12 -1.89
CA SER A 93 -13.11 -20.34 -1.49
C SER A 93 -13.77 -20.18 -0.12
N ALA A 94 -13.08 -19.58 0.85
CA ALA A 94 -13.63 -19.26 2.16
C ALA A 94 -14.84 -18.31 2.04
N ARG A 95 -14.74 -17.29 1.18
CA ARG A 95 -15.84 -16.34 0.95
C ARG A 95 -17.04 -17.02 0.27
N ALA A 96 -16.80 -17.90 -0.70
CA ALA A 96 -17.85 -18.71 -1.32
C ALA A 96 -18.52 -19.63 -0.27
N GLY A 97 -17.72 -20.30 0.58
CA GLY A 97 -18.20 -21.14 1.68
C GLY A 97 -19.05 -20.37 2.70
N VAL A 98 -18.63 -19.17 3.09
CA VAL A 98 -19.41 -18.30 3.99
C VAL A 98 -20.73 -17.89 3.33
N SER A 99 -20.74 -17.59 2.03
CA SER A 99 -21.98 -17.26 1.31
C SER A 99 -22.95 -18.45 1.22
N ALA A 100 -22.43 -19.65 0.96
CA ALA A 100 -23.21 -20.89 0.93
C ALA A 100 -23.79 -21.24 2.31
N LEU A 101 -22.99 -21.09 3.38
CA LEU A 101 -23.42 -21.32 4.76
C LEU A 101 -24.49 -20.32 5.20
N ARG A 102 -24.37 -19.03 4.82
CA ARG A 102 -25.39 -18.01 5.09
C ARG A 102 -26.69 -18.31 4.34
N ALA A 103 -26.60 -18.69 3.06
CA ALA A 103 -27.76 -19.09 2.27
C ALA A 103 -28.46 -20.34 2.86
N ALA A 104 -27.70 -21.33 3.32
CA ALA A 104 -28.24 -22.53 3.97
C ALA A 104 -28.89 -22.23 5.34
N ARG A 105 -28.28 -21.36 6.15
CA ARG A 105 -28.79 -20.98 7.49
C ARG A 105 -30.01 -20.07 7.42
N SER A 106 -30.06 -19.14 6.46
CA SER A 106 -31.22 -18.26 6.24
C SER A 106 -32.50 -18.98 5.84
N ARG A 107 -32.41 -20.27 5.46
CA ARG A 107 -33.56 -21.12 5.10
C ARG A 107 -34.00 -22.06 6.24
N GLY A 108 -33.27 -22.06 7.37
CA GLY A 108 -33.59 -22.85 8.56
C GLY A 108 -34.35 -22.08 9.64
N SER A 109 -34.37 -20.75 9.56
CA SER A 109 -35.15 -19.87 10.43
C SER A 109 -36.19 -19.11 9.59
N GLY A 110 -37.38 -19.71 9.45
CA GLY A 110 -38.60 -18.98 9.09
C GLY A 110 -38.84 -18.71 7.61
N GLU A 111 -39.34 -19.69 6.87
CA GLU A 111 -40.14 -19.45 5.65
C GLU A 111 -41.49 -18.75 5.94
N LEU A 112 -41.75 -18.42 7.22
CA LEU A 112 -42.88 -17.61 7.68
C LEU A 112 -42.47 -16.26 8.30
N ASP A 113 -41.16 -15.95 8.41
CA ASP A 113 -40.63 -14.78 9.15
C ASP A 113 -39.60 -13.96 8.32
N ALA A 114 -39.47 -14.24 7.03
CA ALA A 114 -38.64 -13.47 6.10
C ALA A 114 -39.40 -12.28 5.46
N GLY A 115 -40.57 -11.93 6.00
CA GLY A 115 -41.15 -10.59 5.86
C GLY A 115 -40.48 -9.65 6.87
N GLU A 116 -40.15 -8.43 6.47
CA GLU A 116 -39.73 -7.35 7.39
C GLU A 116 -38.34 -7.49 8.05
N ARG A 117 -37.26 -7.41 7.27
CA ARG A 117 -36.17 -6.51 7.70
C ARG A 117 -36.22 -5.27 6.85
N ALA A 118 -37.11 -4.36 7.27
CA ALA A 118 -37.27 -3.04 6.69
C ALA A 118 -35.92 -2.33 6.60
N SER A 119 -35.62 -1.81 5.40
CA SER A 119 -34.46 -0.98 5.13
C SER A 119 -34.53 0.30 5.96
N VAL A 120 -33.68 0.42 6.97
CA VAL A 120 -33.54 1.62 7.84
C VAL A 120 -33.41 2.91 7.01
N VAL A 121 -32.81 2.82 5.82
CA VAL A 121 -32.63 3.93 4.87
C VAL A 121 -33.92 4.29 4.13
N ALA A 122 -34.71 3.30 3.73
CA ALA A 122 -36.00 3.58 3.11
C ALA A 122 -37.01 4.11 4.14
N GLU A 123 -36.91 3.64 5.38
CA GLU A 123 -37.74 4.06 6.51
C GLU A 123 -37.35 5.45 7.04
N SER A 124 -36.07 5.85 6.94
CA SER A 124 -35.65 7.23 7.22
C SER A 124 -36.07 8.20 6.12
N LEU A 125 -35.99 7.80 4.85
CA LEU A 125 -36.43 8.62 3.71
C LEU A 125 -37.96 8.79 3.67
N ALA A 126 -38.72 7.75 4.01
CA ALA A 126 -40.16 7.83 4.18
C ALA A 126 -40.54 8.78 5.33
N ARG A 127 -39.80 8.73 6.46
CA ARG A 127 -39.98 9.67 7.58
C ARG A 127 -39.57 11.10 7.26
N ALA A 128 -38.69 11.31 6.27
CA ALA A 128 -38.27 12.63 5.81
C ALA A 128 -39.24 13.27 4.78
N GLY A 129 -40.37 12.63 4.47
CA GLY A 129 -41.39 13.18 3.56
C GLY A 129 -41.02 13.13 2.08
N VAL A 130 -40.03 12.31 1.72
CA VAL A 130 -39.63 12.09 0.31
C VAL A 130 -40.75 11.37 -0.44
N SER A 131 -40.99 11.74 -1.70
CA SER A 131 -42.12 11.21 -2.48
C SER A 131 -42.12 9.67 -2.51
N PRO A 132 -43.29 9.02 -2.47
CA PRO A 132 -43.38 7.56 -2.49
C PRO A 132 -42.66 6.94 -3.69
N SER A 133 -42.69 7.62 -4.85
CA SER A 133 -41.98 7.20 -6.07
C SER A 133 -40.45 7.25 -5.93
N ALA A 134 -39.90 8.27 -5.26
CA ALA A 134 -38.46 8.38 -5.02
C ALA A 134 -37.98 7.37 -3.96
N VAL A 135 -38.78 7.12 -2.92
CA VAL A 135 -38.49 6.07 -1.92
C VAL A 135 -38.54 4.67 -2.58
N SER A 136 -39.54 4.42 -3.43
CA SER A 136 -39.62 3.18 -4.22
C SER A 136 -38.46 3.05 -5.21
N GLY A 137 -38.03 4.13 -5.86
CA GLY A 137 -36.87 4.14 -6.75
C GLY A 137 -35.56 3.81 -6.03
N VAL A 138 -35.35 4.37 -4.83
CA VAL A 138 -34.20 4.07 -3.96
C VAL A 138 -34.26 2.62 -3.48
N ARG A 139 -35.45 2.11 -3.09
CA ARG A 139 -35.63 0.69 -2.77
C ARG A 139 -35.30 -0.19 -3.96
N LEU A 140 -35.80 0.10 -5.15
CA LEU A 140 -35.53 -0.69 -6.35
C LEU A 140 -34.05 -0.69 -6.75
N ALA A 141 -33.36 0.45 -6.56
CA ALA A 141 -31.95 0.62 -6.91
C ALA A 141 -31.00 -0.03 -5.89
N PHE A 142 -31.38 -0.09 -4.61
CA PHE A 142 -30.49 -0.55 -3.55
C PHE A 142 -30.94 -1.84 -2.86
N GLU A 143 -32.20 -2.26 -2.90
CA GLU A 143 -32.62 -3.53 -2.29
C GLU A 143 -32.14 -4.72 -3.14
N PRO A 144 -31.48 -5.72 -2.52
CA PRO A 144 -31.29 -7.01 -3.17
C PRO A 144 -32.67 -7.58 -3.55
N GLY A 145 -32.83 -8.08 -4.77
CA GLY A 145 -34.11 -8.67 -5.21
C GLY A 145 -34.65 -9.72 -4.22
N HIS A 146 -35.96 -9.91 -4.17
CA HIS A 146 -36.59 -10.87 -3.25
C HIS A 146 -36.61 -12.28 -3.88
N GLY A 147 -36.33 -13.31 -3.07
CA GLY A 147 -36.44 -14.71 -3.49
C GLY A 147 -35.44 -15.12 -4.59
N ARG A 148 -35.93 -15.83 -5.61
CA ARG A 148 -35.15 -16.52 -6.67
C ARG A 148 -34.31 -15.58 -7.55
N THR A 149 -34.45 -14.26 -7.41
CA THR A 149 -33.80 -13.21 -8.22
C THR A 149 -32.90 -12.25 -7.41
N ALA A 150 -32.58 -12.61 -6.16
CA ALA A 150 -31.69 -11.84 -5.28
C ALA A 150 -30.24 -11.80 -5.79
N VAL A 151 -29.95 -10.98 -6.81
CA VAL A 151 -28.58 -10.74 -7.25
C VAL A 151 -27.88 -9.89 -6.18
N PRO A 152 -26.71 -10.30 -5.65
CA PRO A 152 -26.04 -9.56 -4.59
C PRO A 152 -25.27 -8.36 -5.18
N VAL A 153 -26.00 -7.38 -5.73
CA VAL A 153 -25.45 -6.20 -6.40
C VAL A 153 -24.51 -5.42 -5.46
N ARG A 154 -24.87 -5.31 -4.18
CA ARG A 154 -24.07 -4.61 -3.16
C ARG A 154 -22.70 -5.27 -2.93
N SER A 155 -22.62 -6.60 -2.90
CA SER A 155 -21.34 -7.27 -2.68
C SER A 155 -20.43 -7.22 -3.90
N THR A 156 -21.01 -7.25 -5.11
CA THR A 156 -20.27 -7.02 -6.36
C THR A 156 -19.74 -5.60 -6.43
N MET A 157 -20.57 -4.58 -6.11
CA MET A 157 -20.10 -3.19 -6.05
C MET A 157 -18.97 -3.01 -5.04
N ILE A 158 -19.14 -3.48 -3.80
CA ILE A 158 -18.09 -3.35 -2.77
C ILE A 158 -16.81 -4.06 -3.23
N GLY A 159 -16.92 -5.26 -3.81
CA GLY A 159 -15.78 -5.98 -4.35
C GLY A 159 -15.06 -5.20 -5.45
N SER A 160 -15.80 -4.62 -6.39
CA SER A 160 -15.25 -3.78 -7.46
C SER A 160 -14.61 -2.50 -6.93
N ILE A 161 -15.21 -1.84 -5.94
CA ILE A 161 -14.67 -0.64 -5.30
C ILE A 161 -13.34 -0.96 -4.61
N VAL A 162 -13.27 -2.04 -3.84
CA VAL A 162 -12.04 -2.46 -3.15
C VAL A 162 -10.94 -2.81 -4.15
N ALA A 163 -11.27 -3.54 -5.22
CA ALA A 163 -10.31 -3.88 -6.28
C ALA A 163 -9.79 -2.63 -6.99
N LEU A 164 -10.67 -1.69 -7.33
CA LEU A 164 -10.28 -0.43 -7.97
C LEU A 164 -9.43 0.44 -7.04
N ALA A 165 -9.80 0.54 -5.76
CA ALA A 165 -9.04 1.29 -4.76
C ALA A 165 -7.63 0.71 -4.59
N ALA A 166 -7.49 -0.61 -4.53
CA ALA A 166 -6.19 -1.27 -4.47
C ALA A 166 -5.34 -0.98 -5.71
N LEU A 167 -5.93 -1.06 -6.91
CA LEU A 167 -5.25 -0.73 -8.17
C LEU A 167 -4.78 0.72 -8.20
N VAL A 168 -5.66 1.68 -7.88
CA VAL A 168 -5.33 3.10 -7.85
C VAL A 168 -4.24 3.38 -6.83
N THR A 169 -4.31 2.77 -5.64
CA THR A 169 -3.29 2.93 -4.58
C THR A 169 -1.91 2.45 -5.07
N ALA A 170 -1.85 1.28 -5.70
CA ALA A 170 -0.61 0.73 -6.24
C ALA A 170 -0.01 1.63 -7.34
N LEU A 171 -0.85 2.13 -8.25
CA LEU A 171 -0.42 3.05 -9.31
C LEU A 171 0.09 4.37 -8.75
N VAL A 172 -0.65 4.99 -7.84
CA VAL A 172 -0.26 6.26 -7.20
C VAL A 172 1.05 6.10 -6.44
N PHE A 173 1.19 5.01 -5.68
CA PHE A 173 2.45 4.70 -4.99
C PHE A 173 3.62 4.56 -5.97
N GLY A 174 3.43 3.81 -7.06
CA GLY A 174 4.45 3.64 -8.10
C GLY A 174 4.85 4.96 -8.77
N PHE A 175 3.88 5.78 -9.16
CA PHE A 175 4.14 7.10 -9.75
C PHE A 175 4.83 8.06 -8.76
N SER A 176 4.37 8.08 -7.51
CA SER A 176 4.95 8.90 -6.45
C SER A 176 6.40 8.52 -6.17
N LEU A 177 6.71 7.22 -6.08
CA LEU A 177 8.07 6.73 -5.88
C LEU A 177 8.98 7.07 -7.07
N ASN A 178 8.49 6.92 -8.31
CA ASN A 178 9.25 7.31 -9.49
C ASN A 178 9.48 8.83 -9.56
N HIS A 179 8.50 9.64 -9.13
CA HIS A 179 8.66 11.09 -9.04
C HIS A 179 9.71 11.48 -7.99
N LEU A 180 9.67 10.85 -6.81
CA LEU A 180 10.66 11.04 -5.75
C LEU A 180 12.06 10.65 -6.22
N ALA A 181 12.21 9.53 -6.93
CA ALA A 181 13.48 9.07 -7.46
C ALA A 181 14.07 10.00 -8.54
N ARG A 182 13.22 10.70 -9.31
CA ARG A 182 13.65 11.69 -10.31
C ARG A 182 13.83 13.09 -9.73
N THR A 183 13.33 13.33 -8.53
CA THR A 183 13.38 14.63 -7.85
C THR A 183 14.05 14.47 -6.48
N PRO A 184 15.34 14.08 -6.44
CA PRO A 184 16.05 13.72 -5.21
C PRO A 184 16.09 14.86 -4.18
N VAL A 185 15.94 16.11 -4.63
CA VAL A 185 15.82 17.30 -3.77
C VAL A 185 14.67 17.17 -2.77
N LEU A 186 13.57 16.50 -3.13
CA LEU A 186 12.44 16.23 -2.22
C LEU A 186 12.82 15.29 -1.07
N ALA A 187 13.84 14.45 -1.26
CA ALA A 187 14.40 13.58 -0.23
C ALA A 187 15.59 14.25 0.51
N GLY A 188 15.85 15.53 0.27
CA GLY A 188 16.97 16.27 0.88
C GLY A 188 18.32 16.09 0.19
N TRP A 189 18.34 15.45 -0.99
CA TRP A 189 19.53 15.25 -1.79
C TRP A 189 19.61 16.33 -2.87
N ASN A 190 20.36 17.39 -2.58
CA ASN A 190 20.50 18.59 -3.42
C ASN A 190 21.87 18.68 -4.11
N TRP A 191 22.54 17.55 -4.30
CA TRP A 191 23.81 17.45 -5.01
C TRP A 191 23.74 16.40 -6.12
N ASP A 192 24.60 16.53 -7.13
CA ASP A 192 24.56 15.65 -8.30
C ASP A 192 25.29 14.33 -8.07
N LEU A 193 26.42 14.38 -7.34
CA LEU A 193 27.31 13.23 -7.16
C LEU A 193 27.86 13.18 -5.72
N ALA A 194 27.96 11.96 -5.18
CA ALA A 194 28.72 11.68 -3.96
C ALA A 194 29.89 10.76 -4.33
N ILE A 195 31.10 11.13 -3.89
CA ILE A 195 32.33 10.38 -4.15
C ILE A 195 32.78 9.71 -2.86
N GLY A 196 33.07 8.41 -2.92
CA GLY A 196 33.45 7.59 -1.77
C GLY A 196 32.28 6.81 -1.17
N ASN A 197 32.56 6.11 -0.07
CA ASN A 197 31.60 5.34 0.70
C ASN A 197 31.87 5.56 2.20
N PRO A 198 30.85 5.55 3.07
CA PRO A 198 31.08 5.58 4.52
C PRO A 198 32.06 4.53 5.08
N HIS A 199 32.33 3.46 4.32
CA HIS A 199 33.28 2.39 4.67
C HIS A 199 34.61 2.48 3.91
N SER A 200 34.79 3.43 2.98
CA SER A 200 36.09 3.66 2.35
C SER A 200 36.99 4.46 3.29
N GLY A 201 38.31 4.32 3.15
CA GLY A 201 39.27 5.19 3.83
C GLY A 201 39.12 6.66 3.39
N ASP A 202 39.92 7.56 3.99
CA ASP A 202 39.89 8.97 3.62
C ASP A 202 40.35 9.17 2.17
N VAL A 203 39.41 9.58 1.31
CA VAL A 203 39.64 9.86 -0.11
C VAL A 203 39.84 11.36 -0.39
N ARG A 204 39.74 12.23 0.63
CA ARG A 204 39.78 13.69 0.44
C ARG A 204 41.07 14.13 -0.24
N ALA A 205 42.22 13.66 0.24
CA ALA A 205 43.52 14.04 -0.32
C ALA A 205 43.66 13.71 -1.82
N GLN A 206 42.98 12.67 -2.30
CA GLN A 206 43.00 12.25 -3.70
C GLN A 206 42.12 13.15 -4.59
N TYR A 207 40.91 13.50 -4.13
CA TYR A 207 39.92 14.19 -4.96
C TYR A 207 39.91 15.72 -4.79
N ASP A 208 40.33 16.26 -3.63
CA ASP A 208 40.21 17.70 -3.34
C ASP A 208 40.97 18.57 -4.37
N ARG A 209 42.16 18.13 -4.78
CA ARG A 209 42.95 18.83 -5.80
C ARG A 209 42.30 18.79 -7.18
N ILE A 210 41.74 17.63 -7.55
CA ILE A 210 41.13 17.40 -8.86
C ILE A 210 39.85 18.24 -8.97
N LEU A 211 38.97 18.15 -7.96
CA LEU A 211 37.69 18.87 -7.94
C LEU A 211 37.84 20.40 -7.89
N ARG A 212 38.89 20.92 -7.24
CA ARG A 212 39.16 22.38 -7.24
C ARG A 212 39.67 22.89 -8.58
N ALA A 213 40.37 22.05 -9.34
CA ALA A 213 40.94 22.43 -10.63
C ALA A 213 39.96 22.26 -11.79
N ASP A 214 38.87 21.52 -11.58
CA ASP A 214 37.87 21.22 -12.59
C ASP A 214 36.86 22.38 -12.73
N PRO A 215 36.81 23.07 -13.89
CA PRO A 215 35.87 24.17 -14.11
C PRO A 215 34.40 23.73 -14.18
N ASP A 216 34.11 22.43 -14.38
CA ASP A 216 32.75 21.90 -14.43
C ASP A 216 32.17 21.66 -13.02
N VAL A 217 32.99 21.78 -11.96
CA VAL A 217 32.56 21.64 -10.57
C VAL A 217 32.17 23.00 -9.98
N ALA A 218 30.87 23.28 -9.96
CA ALA A 218 30.35 24.55 -9.42
C ALA A 218 30.54 24.69 -7.89
N ALA A 219 30.39 23.58 -7.14
CA ALA A 219 30.56 23.54 -5.69
C ALA A 219 30.75 22.10 -5.21
N PHE A 220 31.41 21.92 -4.06
CA PHE A 220 31.48 20.64 -3.36
C PHE A 220 31.77 20.81 -1.86
N SER A 221 31.31 19.83 -1.08
CA SER A 221 31.50 19.74 0.36
C SER A 221 32.15 18.41 0.72
N ALA A 222 33.09 18.43 1.65
CA ALA A 222 33.64 17.22 2.24
C ALA A 222 32.69 16.72 3.34
N THR A 223 32.47 15.41 3.39
CA THR A 223 31.61 14.78 4.39
C THR A 223 32.36 13.71 5.16
N THR A 224 32.17 13.66 6.47
CA THR A 224 32.62 12.57 7.33
C THR A 224 31.43 12.01 8.09
N MET A 225 31.39 10.69 8.26
CA MET A 225 30.38 10.04 9.08
C MET A 225 31.05 9.53 10.35
N GLY A 226 30.51 9.96 11.48
CA GLY A 226 30.82 9.41 12.79
C GLY A 226 29.53 8.99 13.47
N GLY A 227 29.67 8.41 14.65
CA GLY A 227 28.51 8.04 15.45
C GLY A 227 28.91 7.78 16.88
N GLY A 228 27.94 7.93 17.76
CA GLY A 228 28.09 7.54 19.14
C GLY A 228 26.88 7.92 19.97
N PRO A 229 26.86 7.48 21.23
CA PRO A 229 25.74 7.75 22.09
C PRO A 229 25.65 9.24 22.43
N ILE A 230 24.49 9.82 22.15
CA ILE A 230 24.06 11.15 22.55
C ILE A 230 22.81 10.96 23.41
N ALA A 231 22.86 11.34 24.69
CA ALA A 231 21.75 11.18 25.64
C ALA A 231 21.11 9.77 25.56
N SER A 232 21.94 8.74 25.75
CA SER A 232 21.61 7.30 25.70
C SER A 232 21.03 6.75 24.38
N HIS A 233 21.03 7.52 23.30
CA HIS A 233 20.67 7.06 21.96
C HIS A 233 21.91 7.02 21.08
N ASP A 234 22.12 5.93 20.35
CA ASP A 234 23.17 5.88 19.33
C ASP A 234 22.70 6.67 18.10
N ILE A 235 23.42 7.75 17.79
CA ILE A 235 23.06 8.68 16.72
C ILE A 235 24.24 8.77 15.76
N ILE A 236 23.96 8.57 14.48
CA ILE A 236 24.90 8.82 13.40
C ILE A 236 25.00 10.33 13.19
N VAL A 237 26.22 10.85 13.21
CA VAL A 237 26.53 12.27 13.05
C VAL A 237 27.33 12.45 11.77
N ALA A 238 26.80 13.25 10.85
CA ALA A 238 27.51 13.67 9.66
C ALA A 238 28.20 15.01 9.92
N GLY A 239 29.52 15.04 9.78
CA GLY A 239 30.28 16.29 9.64
C GLY A 239 30.28 16.70 8.17
N ILE A 240 29.95 17.95 7.89
CA ILE A 240 29.90 18.49 6.53
C ILE A 240 30.71 19.79 6.52
N GLU A 241 31.69 19.87 5.63
CA GLU A 241 32.57 21.02 5.47
C GLU A 241 32.49 21.49 4.01
N PRO A 242 31.87 22.65 3.73
CA PRO A 242 31.93 23.27 2.41
C PRO A 242 33.37 23.61 2.05
N VAL A 243 33.84 23.18 0.88
CA VAL A 243 35.22 23.44 0.41
C VAL A 243 35.22 24.48 -0.69
N VAL A 244 34.39 24.28 -1.72
CA VAL A 244 34.14 25.24 -2.80
C VAL A 244 32.65 25.46 -2.91
N GLY A 245 32.22 26.72 -2.91
CA GLY A 245 30.79 27.05 -2.83
C GLY A 245 30.13 26.46 -1.58
N SER A 246 28.82 26.20 -1.65
CA SER A 246 28.08 25.61 -0.53
C SER A 246 27.06 24.58 -1.01
N ILE A 247 27.34 23.31 -0.77
CA ILE A 247 26.39 22.20 -0.95
C ILE A 247 26.07 21.64 0.43
N LEU A 248 24.85 21.88 0.89
CA LEU A 248 24.41 21.55 2.24
C LEU A 248 23.00 20.97 2.22
N PRO A 249 22.68 19.97 3.06
CA PRO A 249 21.31 19.48 3.20
C PRO A 249 20.35 20.64 3.51
N PRO A 250 19.11 20.59 3.00
CA PRO A 250 18.14 21.65 3.27
C PRO A 250 17.76 21.68 4.75
N PHE A 251 17.79 22.87 5.35
CA PHE A 251 17.35 23.10 6.72
C PHE A 251 15.89 23.56 6.72
N LEU A 252 15.00 22.77 7.34
CA LEU A 252 13.59 23.15 7.49
C LEU A 252 13.41 24.26 8.53
N GLN A 253 14.23 24.25 9.58
CA GLN A 253 14.27 25.24 10.65
C GLN A 253 15.70 25.35 11.19
N GLY A 254 16.09 26.56 11.61
CA GLY A 254 17.44 26.81 12.12
C GLY A 254 18.42 27.19 11.02
N ARG A 255 19.70 26.88 11.23
CA ARG A 255 20.79 27.05 10.26
C ARG A 255 21.84 25.95 10.45
N MET A 256 22.82 25.91 9.55
CA MET A 256 23.97 25.03 9.71
C MET A 256 24.78 25.38 10.97
N PRO A 257 25.27 24.36 11.72
CA PRO A 257 26.28 24.57 12.76
C PRO A 257 27.50 25.30 12.20
N SER A 258 27.91 26.38 12.87
CA SER A 258 29.07 27.18 12.49
C SER A 258 30.15 27.20 13.58
N ALA A 259 29.83 26.70 14.78
CA ALA A 259 30.75 26.63 15.90
C ALA A 259 30.94 25.17 16.37
N PRO A 260 32.08 24.81 16.99
CA PRO A 260 32.37 23.44 17.42
C PRO A 260 31.39 22.88 18.47
N ASN A 261 30.65 23.75 19.16
CA ASN A 261 29.65 23.40 20.16
C ASN A 261 28.21 23.46 19.62
N GLU A 262 28.04 23.51 18.29
CA GLU A 262 26.72 23.53 17.65
C GLU A 262 26.45 22.21 16.94
N ILE A 263 25.19 21.76 16.97
CA ILE A 263 24.74 20.56 16.25
C ILE A 263 23.33 20.76 15.71
N ALA A 264 23.07 20.17 14.55
CA ALA A 264 21.73 20.12 13.97
C ALA A 264 21.20 18.69 14.00
N PHE A 265 19.90 18.56 14.27
CA PHE A 265 19.21 17.27 14.31
C PHE A 265 18.05 17.25 13.31
N GLY A 266 17.80 16.09 12.74
CA GLY A 266 16.57 15.83 12.01
C GLY A 266 15.35 15.84 12.93
N GLY A 267 14.16 16.00 12.34
CA GLY A 267 12.91 16.07 13.11
C GLY A 267 12.58 14.79 13.87
N ILE A 268 13.06 13.63 13.41
CA ILE A 268 12.88 12.33 14.08
C ILE A 268 13.74 12.28 15.34
N GLU A 269 14.99 12.72 15.24
CA GLU A 269 15.99 12.74 16.30
C GLU A 269 15.57 13.73 17.39
N LEU A 270 15.10 14.92 17.02
CA LEU A 270 14.52 15.89 17.97
C LEU A 270 13.36 15.30 18.77
N ARG A 271 12.45 14.55 18.12
CA ARG A 271 11.34 13.86 18.80
C ARG A 271 11.83 12.73 19.71
N ARG A 272 12.80 11.92 19.26
CA ARG A 272 13.40 10.83 20.07
C ARG A 272 14.08 11.36 21.31
N LEU A 273 14.86 12.43 21.16
CA LEU A 273 15.57 13.10 22.25
C LEU A 273 14.65 13.98 23.12
N ARG A 274 13.40 14.21 22.68
CA ARG A 274 12.45 15.15 23.28
C ARG A 274 13.04 16.55 23.44
N LYS A 275 13.71 17.02 22.40
CA LYS A 275 14.38 18.33 22.33
C LYS A 275 13.79 19.20 21.22
N LYS A 276 13.99 20.51 21.33
CA LYS A 276 13.59 21.52 20.35
C LYS A 276 14.80 22.30 19.86
N VAL A 277 14.62 22.98 18.73
CA VAL A 277 15.60 23.93 18.21
C VAL A 277 15.87 25.02 19.26
N GLY A 278 17.14 25.27 19.57
CA GLY A 278 17.59 26.17 20.63
C GLY A 278 17.91 25.49 21.96
N ASP A 279 17.56 24.22 22.16
CA ASP A 279 17.91 23.49 23.38
C ASP A 279 19.40 23.12 23.43
N THR A 280 19.88 22.81 24.62
CA THR A 280 21.23 22.27 24.85
C THR A 280 21.16 20.79 25.20
N ILE A 281 22.13 20.02 24.69
CA ILE A 281 22.36 18.62 25.04
C ILE A 281 23.77 18.50 25.62
N THR A 282 23.87 17.92 26.81
CA THR A 282 25.15 17.55 27.40
C THR A 282 25.50 16.14 26.95
N ASN A 283 26.64 15.98 26.28
CA ASN A 283 27.17 14.66 25.97
C ASN A 283 28.27 14.31 26.99
N PRO A 284 28.03 13.35 27.90
CA PRO A 284 28.99 12.98 28.93
C PRO A 284 30.32 12.46 28.36
N ARG A 285 30.28 11.84 27.17
CA ARG A 285 31.49 11.29 26.51
C ARG A 285 32.32 12.38 25.83
N LEU A 286 31.68 13.42 25.30
CA LEU A 286 32.37 14.55 24.68
C LEU A 286 32.81 15.61 25.70
N ARG A 287 32.41 15.47 27.00
CA ARG A 287 32.57 16.48 28.06
C ARG A 287 32.19 17.89 27.59
N ALA A 288 31.21 17.97 26.70
CA ALA A 288 30.82 19.18 26.00
C ALA A 288 29.30 19.33 26.02
N SER A 289 28.85 20.59 26.04
CA SER A 289 27.47 20.96 25.82
C SER A 289 27.30 21.40 24.37
N LEU A 290 26.39 20.76 23.65
CA LEU A 290 26.07 21.06 22.27
C LEU A 290 24.75 21.83 22.21
N HIS A 291 24.73 22.94 21.48
CA HIS A 291 23.55 23.74 21.24
C HIS A 291 22.86 23.33 19.93
N ILE A 292 21.56 23.11 19.99
CA ILE A 292 20.73 22.83 18.82
C ILE A 292 20.48 24.14 18.09
N VAL A 293 20.96 24.23 16.86
CA VAL A 293 21.10 25.51 16.15
C VAL A 293 19.77 26.18 15.84
N ARG A 294 19.57 27.39 16.36
CA ARG A 294 18.42 28.27 16.10
C ARG A 294 18.69 29.22 14.92
N HIS A 295 17.63 29.65 14.23
CA HIS A 295 17.71 30.71 13.23
C HIS A 295 18.24 31.99 13.90
N ARG A 296 19.23 32.67 13.31
CA ARG A 296 19.61 34.02 13.75
C ARG A 296 18.51 34.98 13.27
N SER A 297 17.83 35.63 14.20
CA SER A 297 17.05 36.85 13.90
C SER A 297 18.00 37.96 13.50
#